data_AF-A0A9N9TWD4-F1
#
_entry.id   AF-A0A9N9TWD4-F1
#
_cell.length_a   1.000
_cell.length_b   1.000
_cell.length_c   1.000
_cell.angle_alpha   90.00
_cell.angle_beta   90.00
_cell.angle_gamma   90.00
#
_symmetry.space_group_name_H-M   'P 1'
#
loop_
_entity.id
_entity.type
_entity.pdbx_description
1 polymer ?
#
loop_
_entity_poly.entity_id
_entity_poly.type
_entity_poly.pdbx_seq_one_letter_code
_entity_poly.pdbx_strand_id
1 'polypeptide(L)' 'MSASRFKGWRYAAFISGVVGAISLAIYPVIIDPMINTDKYKRIQEVTREGIIQENIQPGNMKVWTDPFDRKKS' A
#
# COMPACT_ATOMS: atom_id res chain seq x y z
N MET A 1 -0.96 -33.26 33.69
CA MET A 1 -0.51 -32.99 32.30
C MET A 1 0.71 -32.09 32.37
N SER A 2 1.87 -32.54 31.86
CA SER A 2 3.07 -31.71 31.79
C SER A 2 2.96 -30.78 30.59
N ALA A 3 2.99 -29.47 30.82
CA ALA A 3 2.95 -28.47 29.74
C ALA A 3 4.28 -28.47 29.00
N SER A 4 4.27 -28.91 27.75
CA SER A 4 5.43 -28.87 26.85
C SER A 4 5.84 -27.42 26.60
N ARG A 5 6.84 -26.91 27.32
CA ARG A 5 7.40 -25.58 27.06
C ARG A 5 8.33 -25.64 25.84
N PHE A 6 7.97 -24.95 24.77
CA PHE A 6 8.87 -24.73 23.64
C PHE A 6 10.05 -23.87 24.09
N LYS A 7 11.28 -24.36 23.88
CA LYS A 7 12.53 -23.66 24.21
C LYS A 7 13.52 -23.78 23.06
N GLY A 8 14.43 -22.81 22.95
CA GLY A 8 15.48 -22.79 21.94
C GLY A 8 14.92 -22.84 20.51
N TRP A 9 15.50 -23.72 19.69
CA TRP A 9 15.14 -23.85 18.27
C TRP A 9 13.65 -24.13 18.02
N ARG A 10 13.00 -24.93 18.87
CA ARG A 10 11.58 -25.26 18.71
C ARG A 10 10.67 -24.04 18.89
N TYR A 11 11.06 -23.12 19.77
CA TYR A 11 10.35 -21.86 19.94
C TYR A 11 10.58 -20.92 18.75
N ALA A 12 11.82 -20.81 18.27
CA ALA A 12 12.14 -20.02 17.08
C ALA A 12 11.37 -20.49 15.85
N ALA A 13 11.32 -21.81 15.61
CA ALA A 13 10.55 -22.42 14.52
C ALA A 13 9.04 -22.16 14.65
N PHE A 14 8.50 -22.16 15.87
CA PHE A 14 7.10 -21.83 16.10
C PHE A 14 6.80 -20.37 15.76
N ILE A 15 7.62 -19.44 16.26
CA ILE A 15 7.44 -18.00 16.01
C ILE A 15 7.60 -17.68 14.52
N SER A 16 8.62 -18.24 13.85
CA SER A 16 8.79 -18.02 12.41
C SER A 16 7.63 -18.59 11.60
N GLY A 17 7.08 -19.74 12.00
CA GLY A 17 5.87 -20.30 11.40
C GLY A 17 4.65 -19.38 11.54
N VAL A 18 4.43 -18.82 12.74
CA VAL A 18 3.32 -17.88 12.98
C VAL A 18 3.50 -16.61 12.17
N VAL A 19 4.66 -15.97 12.24
CA VAL A 19 4.94 -14.74 11.49
C VAL A 19 4.84 -15.00 9.98
N GLY A 20 5.40 -16.11 9.50
CA GLY A 20 5.32 -16.51 8.09
C GLY A 20 3.89 -16.73 7.62
N ALA A 21 3.06 -17.39 8.43
CA ALA A 21 1.64 -17.58 8.12
C ALA A 21 0.89 -16.23 8.03
N ILE A 22 1.15 -15.32 8.97
CA ILE A 22 0.57 -13.97 8.94
C ILE A 22 1.03 -13.23 7.69
N SER A 23 2.34 -13.23 7.39
CA SER A 23 2.91 -12.57 6.22
C SER A 23 2.30 -13.08 4.92
N LEU A 24 2.13 -14.40 4.78
CA LEU A 24 1.48 -15.00 3.61
C LEU A 24 0.01 -14.58 3.49
N ALA A 25 -0.71 -14.53 4.60
CA ALA A 25 -2.11 -14.12 4.61
C ALA A 25 -2.29 -12.64 4.21
N ILE A 26 -1.40 -11.75 4.66
CA ILE A 26 -1.50 -10.31 4.36
C ILE A 26 -0.86 -9.91 3.02
N TYR A 27 -0.02 -10.76 2.42
CA TYR A 27 0.71 -10.45 1.19
C TYR A 27 -0.19 -9.89 0.06
N PRO A 28 -1.30 -10.54 -0.34
CA PRO A 28 -2.14 -10.04 -1.43
C PRO A 28 -2.91 -8.75 -1.08
N VAL A 29 -3.08 -8.44 0.22
CA VAL A 29 -3.87 -7.28 0.67
C VAL A 29 -2.99 -6.04 0.80
N ILE A 30 -1.74 -6.20 1.22
CA ILE A 30 -0.86 -5.07 1.54
C ILE A 30 0.31 -5.00 0.55
N ILE A 31 1.05 -6.08 0.37
CA ILE A 31 2.34 -6.05 -0.33
C ILE A 31 2.13 -6.04 -1.86
N ASP A 32 1.33 -6.95 -2.39
CA ASP A 32 1.03 -7.03 -3.82
C ASP A 32 0.53 -5.68 -4.39
N PRO A 33 -0.48 -5.00 -3.79
CA PRO A 33 -0.95 -3.73 -4.34
C PRO A 33 0.07 -2.59 -4.23
N MET A 34 1.01 -2.66 -3.29
CA MET A 34 2.08 -1.66 -3.15
C MET A 34 3.18 -1.83 -4.20
N ILE A 35 3.51 -3.08 -4.57
CA ILE A 35 4.53 -3.36 -5.58
C ILE A 35 3.92 -3.25 -6.99
N ASN A 36 2.73 -3.83 -7.19
CA ASN A 36 2.05 -3.92 -8.49
C ASN A 36 0.96 -2.84 -8.61
N THR A 37 1.41 -1.58 -8.68
CA THR A 37 0.50 -0.42 -8.71
C THR A 37 -0.21 -0.21 -10.05
N ASP A 38 0.24 -0.86 -11.14
CA ASP A 38 -0.20 -0.58 -12.51
C ASP A 38 -1.69 -0.82 -12.74
N LYS A 39 -2.24 -1.87 -12.11
CA LYS A 39 -3.69 -2.14 -12.16
C LYS A 39 -4.49 -0.96 -11.63
N TYR A 40 -4.08 -0.41 -10.49
CA TYR A 40 -4.77 0.70 -9.84
C TYR A 40 -4.59 2.00 -10.61
N LYS A 41 -3.39 2.24 -11.17
CA LYS A 41 -3.13 3.38 -12.05
C LYS A 41 -4.02 3.36 -13.29
N ARG A 42 -4.13 2.21 -13.97
CA ARG A 42 -5.00 2.06 -15.15
C ARG A 42 -6.48 2.29 -14.80
N ILE A 43 -6.96 1.73 -13.68
CA ILE A 43 -8.33 1.99 -13.20
C ILE A 43 -8.52 3.49 -12.94
N GLN A 44 -7.54 4.12 -12.30
CA GLN A 44 -7.54 5.55 -12.01
C GLN A 44 -7.53 6.41 -13.28
N GLU A 45 -6.74 6.06 -14.30
CA GLU A 45 -6.69 6.76 -15.61
C GLU A 45 -8.06 6.76 -16.28
N VAL A 46 -8.71 5.59 -16.36
CA VAL A 46 -10.06 5.47 -16.93
C VAL A 46 -11.08 6.23 -16.09
N THR A 47 -11.01 6.13 -14.76
CA THR A 47 -11.99 6.79 -13.86
C THR A 47 -11.82 8.32 -13.85
N ARG A 48 -10.61 8.82 -14.15
CA ARG A 48 -10.30 10.25 -14.20
C ARG A 48 -10.26 10.80 -15.62
N GLU A 49 -10.70 10.02 -16.60
CA GLU A 49 -10.81 10.50 -17.98
C GLU A 49 -11.78 11.69 -18.03
N GLY A 50 -11.35 12.81 -18.60
CA GLY A 50 -12.12 14.05 -18.66
C GLY A 50 -12.17 14.87 -17.37
N ILE A 51 -11.54 14.43 -16.28
CA ILE A 51 -11.41 15.23 -15.05
C ILE A 51 -10.23 16.21 -15.18
N ILE A 52 -10.56 17.48 -15.42
CA ILE A 52 -9.63 18.61 -15.30
C ILE A 52 -9.56 18.99 -13.82
N GLN A 53 -8.50 18.54 -13.13
CA GLN A 53 -8.37 18.71 -11.67
C GLN A 53 -8.42 20.18 -11.24
N GLU A 54 -7.93 21.06 -12.11
CA GLU A 54 -7.89 22.52 -11.95
C GLU A 54 -9.30 23.13 -11.88
N ASN A 55 -10.30 22.49 -12.49
CA ASN A 55 -11.70 22.96 -12.49
C ASN A 55 -12.49 22.47 -11.27
N ILE A 56 -12.02 21.41 -10.59
CA ILE A 56 -12.70 20.83 -9.41
C ILE A 56 -12.22 21.51 -8.13
N GLN A 57 -10.99 22.03 -8.12
CA GLN A 57 -10.50 22.73 -6.97
C GLN A 57 -11.27 24.04 -6.76
N PRO A 58 -11.68 24.33 -5.51
CA PRO A 58 -12.30 25.62 -5.20
C PRO A 58 -11.32 26.73 -5.63
N GLY A 59 -11.83 27.66 -6.44
CA GLY A 59 -11.00 28.72 -7.01
C GLY A 59 -10.26 29.52 -5.94
N ASN A 60 -9.05 29.98 -6.29
CA ASN A 60 -8.12 30.76 -5.46
C ASN A 60 -7.21 29.98 -4.48
N MET A 61 -7.12 28.65 -4.58
CA MET A 61 -6.19 27.83 -3.78
C MET A 61 -5.15 27.13 -4.65
N LYS A 62 -3.89 27.04 -4.18
CA LYS A 62 -2.81 26.31 -4.86
C LYS A 62 -3.12 24.80 -4.85
N VAL A 63 -2.96 24.14 -6.00
CA VAL A 63 -3.08 22.69 -6.16
C VAL A 63 -2.12 21.99 -5.18
N TRP A 64 -2.66 21.34 -4.15
CA TRP A 64 -1.83 20.66 -3.12
C TRP A 64 -1.05 19.44 -3.68
N THR A 65 -1.38 19.00 -4.89
CA THR A 65 -0.73 17.87 -5.58
C THR A 65 0.62 18.21 -6.21
N ASP A 66 0.98 19.48 -6.39
CA ASP A 66 2.30 19.89 -6.92
C ASP A 66 3.03 20.85 -5.96
N PRO A 67 3.78 20.32 -4.97
CA PRO A 67 4.62 21.13 -4.09
C PRO A 67 5.82 21.76 -4.81
N PHE A 68 6.07 21.41 -6.08
CA PHE A 68 7.23 21.84 -6.85
C PHE A 68 6.90 22.73 -8.05
N ASP A 69 5.68 23.26 -8.13
CA ASP A 69 5.27 24.40 -8.97
C ASP A 69 6.14 24.59 -10.21
N ARG A 70 5.91 23.80 -11.26
CA ARG A 70 6.74 23.88 -12.47
C ARG A 70 6.56 25.27 -13.08
N LYS A 71 7.66 26.04 -13.16
CA LYS A 71 7.69 27.33 -13.86
C LYS A 71 7.02 27.17 -15.22
N LYS A 72 5.93 27.89 -15.43
CA LYS A 72 5.36 28.06 -16.77
C LYS A 72 6.40 28.76 -17.63
N SER A 73 6.84 28.07 -18.68
CA SER A 73 7.51 28.67 -19.84
C SER A 73 6.54 29.60 -20.57
#